data_AF-A0A6J4MT18-F1
#
_entry.id   AF-A0A6J4MT18-F1
#
_cell.length_a   1.000
_cell.length_b   1.000
_cell.length_c   1.000
_cell.angle_alpha   90.00
_cell.angle_beta   90.00
_cell.angle_gamma   90.00
#
_symmetry.space_group_name_H-M   'P 1'
#
loop_
_entity.id
_entity.type
_entity.pdbx_description
1 polymer ?
#
loop_
_entity_poly.entity_id
_entity_poly.type
_entity_poly.pdbx_seq_one_letter_code
_entity_poly.pdbx_strand_id
1 'polypeptide(L)'
;MVQSPVRTQESDDTGIASSLRATELGRSSLTAPPLVSKEMANVATASTGWGGLNLPTSRLFGTDGIRGRAGDLLTAPLALQIGFWAGHVLRSQMDTMERSQAAAMGPVVIGQDSRQSGNMLAMALSAGLNAAGLDVWNLGLCPTPGVAYLTNTSEAIGGVMVSASHNPPDDNGIKFFGSNGSKLALALQEQIEAALRGKSTLGVNDK
;
A
#
# COMPACT_ATOMS: atom_id res chain seq x y z
N MET A 1 8.92 0.60 -54.56
CA MET A 1 9.24 -0.62 -55.33
C MET A 1 10.64 -1.09 -54.93
N VAL A 2 10.73 -1.91 -53.87
CA VAL A 2 11.86 -2.82 -53.59
C VAL A 2 11.25 -4.00 -52.83
N GLN A 3 11.15 -5.15 -53.51
CA GLN A 3 10.62 -6.41 -52.97
C GLN A 3 11.71 -7.12 -52.16
N SER A 4 11.36 -7.65 -50.98
CA SER A 4 12.20 -8.61 -50.24
C SER A 4 11.65 -10.03 -50.50
N PRO A 5 12.50 -11.02 -50.83
CA PRO A 5 12.01 -12.36 -51.15
C PRO A 5 11.80 -13.21 -49.88
N VAL A 6 10.61 -13.82 -49.80
CA VAL A 6 10.28 -14.93 -48.91
C VAL A 6 11.00 -16.18 -49.42
N ARG A 7 11.71 -16.90 -48.54
CA ARG A 7 12.31 -18.20 -48.84
C ARG A 7 11.52 -19.28 -48.11
N THR A 8 10.76 -20.07 -48.86
CA THR A 8 10.15 -21.33 -48.41
C THR A 8 11.18 -22.45 -48.52
N GLN A 9 11.26 -23.31 -47.51
CA GLN A 9 11.79 -24.67 -47.67
C GLN A 9 10.80 -25.65 -47.05
N GLU A 10 10.36 -26.59 -47.88
CA GLU A 10 9.56 -27.76 -47.50
C GLU A 10 10.44 -28.93 -47.07
N SER A 11 9.91 -29.64 -46.08
CA SER A 11 10.02 -31.06 -45.71
C SER A 11 11.24 -31.90 -46.10
N ASP A 12 11.81 -32.57 -45.09
CA ASP A 12 12.14 -34.00 -45.21
C ASP A 12 11.67 -34.73 -43.95
N ASP A 13 10.76 -35.68 -44.18
CA ASP A 13 10.18 -36.62 -43.23
C ASP A 13 10.97 -37.93 -43.33
N THR A 14 11.76 -38.26 -42.30
CA THR A 14 12.28 -39.62 -42.11
C THR A 14 12.19 -39.99 -40.63
N GLY A 15 11.24 -40.87 -40.34
CA GLY A 15 10.99 -41.37 -39.00
C GLY A 15 12.12 -42.21 -38.41
N ILE A 16 12.23 -42.16 -37.08
CA ILE A 16 12.83 -43.22 -36.28
C ILE A 16 11.93 -43.42 -35.06
N ALA A 17 11.28 -44.58 -35.02
CA ALA A 17 10.47 -45.03 -33.89
C ALA A 17 11.33 -45.72 -32.81
N SER A 18 10.80 -45.66 -31.59
CA SER A 18 11.05 -46.55 -30.44
C SER A 18 12.31 -46.31 -29.59
N SER A 19 12.11 -45.75 -28.40
CA SER A 19 12.41 -46.41 -27.12
C SER A 19 11.99 -45.51 -25.94
N LEU A 20 10.71 -45.53 -25.56
CA LEU A 20 10.27 -44.99 -24.27
C LEU A 20 10.62 -46.02 -23.19
N ARG A 21 11.74 -45.81 -22.49
CA ARG A 21 11.95 -46.43 -21.17
C ARG A 21 11.36 -45.51 -20.12
N ALA A 22 10.29 -45.95 -19.48
CA ALA A 22 9.77 -45.34 -18.27
C ALA A 22 10.79 -45.58 -17.14
N THR A 23 11.48 -44.53 -16.73
CA THR A 23 12.30 -44.54 -15.51
C THR A 23 11.39 -44.16 -14.35
N GLU A 24 11.13 -45.11 -13.45
CA GLU A 24 10.43 -44.88 -12.19
C GLU A 24 11.20 -43.86 -11.34
N LEU A 25 10.66 -42.64 -11.24
CA LEU A 25 11.10 -41.65 -10.26
C LEU A 25 10.49 -42.03 -8.90
N GLY A 26 11.34 -42.60 -8.03
CA GLY A 26 11.01 -42.93 -6.65
C GLY A 26 10.46 -41.70 -5.90
N ARG A 27 9.30 -41.86 -5.26
CA ARG A 27 8.72 -40.87 -4.35
C ARG A 27 9.56 -40.82 -3.06
N SER A 28 10.57 -39.97 -3.06
CA SER A 28 11.24 -39.51 -1.84
C SER A 28 10.26 -38.64 -1.04
N SER A 29 9.96 -39.04 0.19
CA SER A 29 9.13 -38.29 1.14
C SER A 29 9.86 -37.00 1.55
N LEU A 30 9.53 -35.89 0.90
CA LEU A 30 9.97 -34.56 1.32
C LEU A 30 9.18 -34.14 2.57
N THR A 31 9.68 -34.47 3.75
CA THR A 31 9.25 -33.81 4.99
C THR A 31 9.90 -32.43 5.05
N ALA A 32 9.12 -31.38 4.82
CA ALA A 32 9.56 -30.00 4.99
C ALA A 32 9.96 -29.73 6.47
N PRO A 33 11.10 -29.08 6.74
CA PRO A 33 11.43 -28.67 8.11
C PRO A 33 10.51 -27.52 8.55
N PRO A 34 10.15 -27.42 9.84
CA PRO A 34 9.27 -26.36 10.34
C PRO A 34 9.97 -25.00 10.26
N LEU A 35 9.43 -24.10 9.44
CA LEU A 35 9.79 -22.68 9.37
C LEU A 35 9.14 -21.91 10.53
N VAL A 36 9.67 -22.04 11.75
CA VAL A 36 9.40 -21.04 12.81
C VAL A 36 10.64 -20.93 13.72
N SER A 37 11.44 -19.87 13.52
CA SER A 37 12.45 -19.46 14.50
C SER A 37 11.76 -18.83 15.72
N LYS A 38 12.31 -19.11 16.90
CA LYS A 38 11.69 -18.97 18.22
C LYS A 38 11.69 -17.53 18.78
N GLU A 39 11.66 -16.50 17.95
CA GLU A 39 11.64 -15.09 18.38
C GLU A 39 10.36 -14.38 17.92
N MET A 40 9.24 -14.72 18.56
CA MET A 40 7.99 -13.95 18.49
C MET A 40 7.52 -13.57 19.90
N ALA A 41 8.40 -12.95 20.68
CA ALA A 41 8.07 -12.48 22.02
C ALA A 41 8.11 -10.94 22.07
N ASN A 42 7.08 -10.29 21.48
CA ASN A 42 6.50 -8.98 21.87
C ASN A 42 5.69 -8.37 20.71
N VAL A 43 4.53 -8.98 20.40
CA VAL A 43 3.58 -8.45 19.42
C VAL A 43 2.28 -8.16 20.14
N ALA A 44 1.81 -6.92 20.08
CA ALA A 44 0.46 -6.56 20.52
C ALA A 44 -0.50 -6.73 19.34
N THR A 45 -1.27 -7.81 19.33
CA THR A 45 -2.28 -8.09 18.30
C THR A 45 -3.51 -7.18 18.53
N ALA A 46 -3.68 -6.15 17.71
CA ALA A 46 -4.93 -5.41 17.65
C ALA A 46 -5.89 -6.14 16.69
N SER A 47 -7.00 -6.68 17.20
CA SER A 47 -8.03 -7.34 16.38
C SER A 47 -9.14 -6.36 15.99
N THR A 48 -8.89 -5.57 14.97
CA THR A 48 -9.95 -5.03 14.11
C THR A 48 -10.39 -6.15 13.17
N GLY A 49 -11.62 -6.16 12.65
CA GLY A 49 -12.15 -7.22 11.75
C GLY A 49 -11.38 -7.43 10.43
N TRP A 50 -10.20 -6.83 10.29
CA TRP A 50 -9.32 -6.76 9.13
C TRP A 50 -8.09 -7.68 9.27
N GLY A 51 -8.03 -8.51 10.32
CA GLY A 51 -6.88 -9.34 10.65
C GLY A 51 -5.83 -8.58 11.48
N GLY A 52 -5.10 -9.31 12.32
CA GLY A 52 -4.12 -8.71 13.23
C GLY A 52 -2.94 -8.09 12.48
N LEU A 53 -2.55 -6.88 12.87
CA LEU A 53 -1.31 -6.23 12.42
C LEU A 53 -0.17 -6.51 13.40
N ASN A 54 1.01 -6.84 12.86
CA ASN A 54 2.24 -6.90 13.63
C ASN A 54 2.88 -5.50 13.67
N LEU A 55 2.48 -4.67 14.64
CA LEU A 55 3.00 -3.32 14.79
C LEU A 55 4.16 -3.26 15.79
N PRO A 56 5.17 -2.41 15.56
CA PRO A 56 6.19 -2.15 16.56
C PRO A 56 5.58 -1.51 17.82
N THR A 57 6.21 -1.74 18.97
CA THR A 57 5.82 -1.09 20.24
C THR A 57 6.15 0.40 20.26
N SER A 58 7.16 0.82 19.49
CA SER A 58 7.51 2.22 19.27
C SER A 58 6.49 2.93 18.36
N ARG A 59 6.57 4.26 18.33
CA ARG A 59 5.78 5.11 17.42
C ARG A 59 5.99 4.67 15.96
N LEU A 60 4.89 4.60 15.20
CA LEU A 60 4.89 4.24 13.78
C LEU A 60 5.18 5.46 12.89
N PHE A 61 4.63 6.63 13.25
CA PHE A 61 4.93 7.90 12.57
C PHE A 61 6.26 8.50 13.05
N GLY A 62 7.23 8.61 12.15
CA GLY A 62 8.51 9.28 12.40
C GLY A 62 8.48 10.78 12.04
N THR A 63 9.67 11.36 11.87
CA THR A 63 9.84 12.77 11.48
C THR A 63 9.19 13.12 10.14
N ASP A 64 9.05 12.14 9.24
CA ASP A 64 8.57 12.37 7.88
C ASP A 64 7.74 11.18 7.38
N GLY A 65 6.66 10.89 8.12
CA GLY A 65 5.73 9.80 7.85
C GLY A 65 6.17 8.45 8.44
N ILE A 66 5.56 7.39 7.94
CA ILE A 66 5.87 6.01 8.30
C ILE A 66 6.94 5.50 7.33
N ARG A 67 8.00 4.86 7.82
CA ARG A 67 9.05 4.29 6.96
C ARG A 67 9.40 2.88 7.43
N GLY A 68 9.79 2.04 6.48
CA GLY A 68 10.29 0.70 6.76
C GLY A 68 10.55 -0.07 5.48
N ARG A 69 11.18 -1.23 5.64
CA ARG A 69 11.40 -2.18 4.55
C ARG A 69 10.05 -2.68 4.02
N ALA A 70 9.88 -2.67 2.71
CA ALA A 70 8.69 -3.19 2.06
C ALA A 70 8.60 -4.71 2.22
N GLY A 71 7.41 -5.24 2.50
CA GLY A 71 7.20 -6.66 2.78
C GLY A 71 7.42 -7.06 4.24
N ASP A 72 8.21 -6.29 5.00
CA ASP A 72 8.40 -6.51 6.44
C ASP A 72 7.42 -5.66 7.25
N LEU A 73 7.75 -4.38 7.46
CA LEU A 73 6.84 -3.45 8.13
C LEU A 73 5.81 -2.91 7.13
N LEU A 74 6.27 -2.41 5.98
CA LEU A 74 5.38 -1.82 4.98
C LEU A 74 4.79 -2.91 4.08
N THR A 75 3.71 -3.49 4.56
CA THR A 75 2.91 -4.51 3.88
C THR A 75 1.62 -3.92 3.31
N ALA A 76 1.02 -4.59 2.33
CA ALA A 76 -0.28 -4.19 1.80
C ALA A 76 -1.39 -4.16 2.88
N PRO A 77 -1.52 -5.14 3.79
CA PRO A 77 -2.47 -5.07 4.89
C PRO A 77 -2.28 -3.86 5.81
N LEU A 78 -1.02 -3.51 6.14
CA LEU A 78 -0.75 -2.32 6.94
C LEU A 78 -1.13 -1.04 6.19
N ALA A 79 -0.72 -0.90 4.93
CA ALA A 79 -1.05 0.25 4.09
C ALA A 79 -2.56 0.44 3.89
N LEU A 80 -3.30 -0.67 3.73
CA LEU A 80 -4.75 -0.69 3.65
C LEU A 80 -5.39 -0.14 4.94
N GLN A 81 -5.00 -0.66 6.11
CA GLN A 81 -5.54 -0.18 7.38
C GLN A 81 -5.11 1.26 7.69
N ILE A 82 -3.89 1.67 7.30
CA ILE A 82 -3.46 3.06 7.37
C ILE A 82 -4.40 3.94 6.55
N GLY A 83 -4.72 3.56 5.31
CA GLY A 83 -5.63 4.30 4.45
C GLY A 83 -7.02 4.44 5.06
N PHE A 84 -7.57 3.34 5.59
CA PHE A 84 -8.88 3.32 6.23
C PHE A 84 -8.96 4.27 7.44
N TRP A 85 -8.02 4.13 8.38
CA TRP A 85 -8.03 4.98 9.58
C TRP A 85 -7.65 6.42 9.29
N ALA A 86 -6.75 6.68 8.35
CA ALA A 86 -6.46 8.03 7.88
C ALA A 86 -7.71 8.68 7.28
N GLY A 87 -8.50 7.95 6.50
CA GLY A 87 -9.75 8.46 5.93
C GLY A 87 -10.75 8.87 7.00
N HIS A 88 -10.97 8.05 8.03
CA HIS A 88 -11.83 8.41 9.15
C HIS A 88 -11.33 9.64 9.94
N VAL A 89 -10.03 9.74 10.16
CA VAL A 89 -9.42 10.89 10.84
C VAL A 89 -9.56 12.18 10.01
N LEU A 90 -9.35 12.12 8.70
CA LEU A 90 -9.52 13.28 7.82
C LEU A 90 -10.98 13.73 7.75
N ARG A 91 -11.93 12.79 7.65
CA ARG A 91 -13.36 13.09 7.65
C ARG A 91 -13.83 13.74 8.95
N SER A 92 -13.34 13.27 10.11
CA SER A 92 -13.75 13.83 11.40
C SER A 92 -13.34 15.30 11.58
N GLN A 93 -12.31 15.76 10.86
CA GLN A 93 -11.96 17.18 10.84
C GLN A 93 -13.03 18.03 10.12
N MET A 94 -13.81 17.42 9.24
CA MET A 94 -14.82 18.08 8.41
C MET A 94 -16.23 17.98 8.97
N ASP A 95 -16.48 17.12 9.96
CA ASP A 95 -17.79 17.05 10.64
C ASP A 95 -18.14 18.33 11.42
N THR A 96 -17.19 19.27 11.55
CA THR A 96 -17.41 20.63 12.07
C THR A 96 -17.95 21.61 11.01
N MET A 97 -18.02 21.20 9.75
CA MET A 97 -18.55 22.00 8.63
C MET A 97 -20.05 21.73 8.44
N GLU A 98 -20.75 22.72 7.89
CA GLU A 98 -22.18 22.60 7.57
C GLU A 98 -22.46 21.36 6.69
N ARG A 99 -23.59 20.69 6.92
CA ARG A 99 -23.94 19.41 6.28
C ARG A 99 -24.00 19.50 4.74
N SER A 100 -24.27 20.70 4.20
CA SER A 100 -24.23 20.99 2.76
C SER A 100 -22.81 21.01 2.19
N GLN A 101 -21.80 21.36 2.99
CA GLN A 101 -20.37 21.32 2.63
C GLN A 101 -19.79 19.91 2.76
N ALA A 102 -20.27 19.12 3.72
CA ALA A 102 -19.87 17.72 3.88
C ALA A 102 -20.22 16.84 2.66
N ALA A 103 -21.23 17.22 1.87
CA ALA A 103 -21.58 16.54 0.61
C ALA A 103 -20.59 16.82 -0.54
N ALA A 104 -19.75 17.85 -0.42
CA ALA A 104 -18.70 18.21 -1.36
C ALA A 104 -17.30 17.92 -0.78
N MET A 105 -17.16 16.78 -0.09
CA MET A 105 -15.88 16.30 0.42
C MET A 105 -14.90 16.10 -0.75
N GLY A 106 -13.83 16.88 -0.78
CA GLY A 106 -12.78 16.74 -1.78
C GLY A 106 -12.08 15.37 -1.72
N PRO A 107 -11.31 15.02 -2.76
CA PRO A 107 -10.58 13.77 -2.82
C PRO A 107 -9.37 13.74 -1.86
N VAL A 108 -8.78 12.57 -1.69
CA VAL A 108 -7.40 12.42 -1.20
C VAL A 108 -6.48 12.19 -2.39
N VAL A 109 -5.44 13.00 -2.53
CA VAL A 109 -4.46 12.89 -3.62
C VAL A 109 -3.37 11.90 -3.22
N ILE A 110 -3.07 10.91 -4.06
CA ILE A 110 -1.99 9.95 -3.82
C ILE A 110 -0.97 10.03 -4.95
N GLY A 111 0.32 10.06 -4.59
CA GLY A 111 1.43 9.92 -5.53
C GLY A 111 2.49 8.97 -5.01
N GLN A 112 3.42 8.58 -5.88
CA GLN A 112 4.52 7.68 -5.54
C GLN A 112 5.80 8.02 -6.30
N ASP A 113 6.95 7.58 -5.77
CA ASP A 113 8.21 7.55 -6.52
C ASP A 113 8.36 6.25 -7.33
N SER A 114 9.57 5.99 -7.86
CA SER A 114 9.86 4.85 -8.73
C SER A 114 10.16 3.53 -7.99
N ARG A 115 9.93 3.44 -6.68
CA ARG A 115 10.18 2.21 -5.91
C ARG A 115 9.25 1.09 -6.35
N GLN A 116 9.78 -0.12 -6.51
CA GLN A 116 9.02 -1.29 -6.97
C GLN A 116 7.80 -1.60 -6.07
N SER A 117 7.94 -1.39 -4.76
CA SER A 117 6.85 -1.59 -3.79
C SER A 117 5.80 -0.46 -3.79
N GLY A 118 6.03 0.62 -4.54
CA GLY A 118 5.16 1.80 -4.59
C GLY A 118 3.73 1.43 -4.98
N ASN A 119 3.55 0.75 -6.11
CA ASN A 119 2.22 0.41 -6.64
C ASN A 119 1.40 -0.39 -5.63
N MET A 120 2.02 -1.38 -4.98
CA MET A 120 1.36 -2.19 -3.96
C MET A 120 0.85 -1.32 -2.81
N LEU A 121 1.70 -0.44 -2.28
CA LEU A 121 1.36 0.41 -1.14
C LEU A 121 0.33 1.49 -1.53
N ALA A 122 0.49 2.14 -2.68
CA ALA A 122 -0.43 3.15 -3.18
C ALA A 122 -1.82 2.57 -3.39
N MET A 123 -1.94 1.39 -4.02
CA MET A 123 -3.23 0.72 -4.24
C MET A 123 -3.89 0.28 -2.93
N ALA A 124 -3.11 -0.25 -1.99
CA ALA A 124 -3.63 -0.59 -0.67
C ALA A 124 -4.15 0.64 0.09
N LEU A 125 -3.39 1.75 0.08
CA LEU A 125 -3.82 3.03 0.65
C LEU A 125 -5.10 3.53 0.01
N SER A 126 -5.18 3.52 -1.33
CA SER A 126 -6.38 3.91 -2.08
C SER A 126 -7.59 3.07 -1.66
N ALA A 127 -7.43 1.74 -1.58
CA ALA A 127 -8.50 0.84 -1.17
C ALA A 127 -8.99 1.14 0.25
N GLY A 128 -8.08 1.44 1.18
CA GLY A 128 -8.42 1.79 2.56
C GLY A 128 -9.19 3.11 2.64
N LEU A 129 -8.70 4.14 1.93
CA LEU A 129 -9.35 5.45 1.86
C LEU A 129 -10.74 5.38 1.22
N ASN A 130 -10.89 4.60 0.14
CA ASN A 130 -12.18 4.33 -0.49
C ASN A 130 -13.14 3.61 0.46
N ALA A 131 -12.65 2.63 1.23
CA ALA A 131 -13.45 1.94 2.24
C ALA A 131 -13.89 2.87 3.39
N ALA A 132 -13.11 3.93 3.67
CA ALA A 132 -13.51 5.00 4.59
C ALA A 132 -14.49 6.02 3.97
N GLY A 133 -14.93 5.80 2.72
CA GLY A 133 -15.90 6.62 2.00
C GLY A 133 -15.33 7.89 1.36
N LEU A 134 -14.04 7.91 1.03
CA LEU A 134 -13.37 9.03 0.36
C LEU A 134 -13.09 8.71 -1.11
N ASP A 135 -13.16 9.73 -1.98
CA ASP A 135 -12.62 9.63 -3.33
C ASP A 135 -11.08 9.74 -3.30
N VAL A 136 -10.41 9.06 -4.22
CA VAL A 136 -8.95 9.00 -4.28
C VAL A 136 -8.46 9.33 -5.68
N TRP A 137 -7.67 10.39 -5.79
CA TRP A 137 -7.01 10.76 -7.03
C TRP A 137 -5.57 10.25 -7.02
N ASN A 138 -5.36 9.12 -7.68
CA ASN A 138 -4.02 8.55 -7.82
C ASN A 138 -3.29 9.14 -9.03
N LEU A 139 -2.24 9.92 -8.76
CA LEU A 139 -1.38 10.55 -9.75
C LEU A 139 -0.37 9.57 -10.37
N GLY A 140 -0.11 8.44 -9.72
CA GLY A 140 0.98 7.55 -10.08
C GLY A 140 2.35 8.17 -9.80
N LEU A 141 3.28 7.99 -10.73
CA LEU A 141 4.67 8.44 -10.58
C LEU A 141 4.75 9.98 -10.61
N CYS A 142 5.16 10.59 -9.50
CA CYS A 142 5.31 12.04 -9.40
C CYS A 142 6.30 12.43 -8.29
N PRO A 143 6.87 13.65 -8.33
CA PRO A 143 7.71 14.12 -7.23
C PRO A 143 6.84 14.45 -5.99
N THR A 144 7.39 14.24 -4.79
CA THR A 144 6.76 14.61 -3.50
C THR A 144 6.10 16.01 -3.49
N PRO A 145 6.78 17.10 -3.95
CA PRO A 145 6.14 18.42 -4.00
C PRO A 145 4.92 18.49 -4.93
N GLY A 146 4.80 17.61 -5.93
CA GLY A 146 3.63 17.53 -6.80
C GLY A 146 2.37 17.12 -6.05
N VAL A 147 2.48 16.13 -5.15
CA VAL A 147 1.37 15.72 -4.27
C VAL A 147 0.97 16.86 -3.35
N ALA A 148 1.94 17.50 -2.69
CA ALA A 148 1.68 18.62 -1.78
C ALA A 148 0.99 19.80 -2.50
N TYR A 149 1.49 20.18 -3.68
CA TYR A 149 0.95 21.27 -4.48
C TYR A 149 -0.49 20.99 -4.94
N LEU A 150 -0.74 19.81 -5.51
CA LEU A 150 -2.08 19.43 -5.96
C LEU A 150 -3.05 19.34 -4.79
N THR A 151 -2.61 18.78 -3.66
CA THR A 151 -3.45 18.75 -2.44
C THR A 151 -3.94 20.15 -2.06
N ASN A 152 -3.06 21.15 -2.08
CA ASN A 152 -3.39 22.53 -1.73
C ASN A 152 -4.25 23.27 -2.78
N THR A 153 -4.17 22.87 -4.05
CA THR A 153 -4.78 23.64 -5.16
C THR A 153 -6.01 22.98 -5.76
N SER A 154 -6.32 21.75 -5.40
CA SER A 154 -7.42 20.97 -5.98
C SER A 154 -8.56 20.69 -5.00
N GLU A 155 -8.69 21.50 -3.94
CA GLU A 155 -9.69 21.34 -2.87
C GLU A 155 -9.64 19.95 -2.21
N ALA A 156 -8.50 19.27 -2.30
CA ALA A 156 -8.31 17.96 -1.70
C ALA A 156 -8.29 18.09 -0.17
N ILE A 157 -8.84 17.08 0.49
CA ILE A 157 -8.92 17.07 1.95
C ILE A 157 -7.60 16.60 2.60
N GLY A 158 -6.72 16.01 1.80
CA GLY A 158 -5.41 15.55 2.21
C GLY A 158 -4.63 14.95 1.04
N GLY A 159 -3.35 14.70 1.28
CA GLY A 159 -2.45 14.09 0.31
C GLY A 159 -1.63 12.97 0.93
N VAL A 160 -1.22 11.99 0.12
CA VAL A 160 -0.34 10.90 0.53
C VAL A 160 0.76 10.70 -0.51
N MET A 161 2.02 10.74 -0.08
CA MET A 161 3.16 10.37 -0.91
C MET A 161 3.74 9.03 -0.45
N VAL A 162 3.85 8.10 -1.38
CA VAL A 162 4.51 6.80 -1.20
C VAL A 162 5.97 6.91 -1.66
N SER A 163 6.88 7.11 -0.71
CA SER A 163 8.32 7.21 -0.96
C SER A 163 9.12 7.18 0.33
N ALA A 164 10.30 6.54 0.29
CA ALA A 164 11.32 6.70 1.33
C ALA A 164 12.42 7.71 0.97
N SER A 165 12.22 8.53 -0.07
CA SER A 165 13.17 9.55 -0.53
C SER A 165 14.57 8.97 -0.76
N HIS A 166 15.56 9.30 0.08
CA HIS A 166 16.96 8.90 -0.06
C HIS A 166 17.30 7.55 0.61
N ASN A 167 16.34 6.87 1.24
CA ASN A 167 16.59 5.55 1.84
C ASN A 167 16.94 4.49 0.77
N PRO A 168 17.57 3.36 1.15
CA PRO A 168 17.84 2.23 0.25
C PRO A 168 16.60 1.77 -0.54
N PRO A 169 16.76 1.16 -1.73
CA PRO A 169 15.64 0.77 -2.59
C PRO A 169 14.59 -0.17 -1.96
N ASP A 170 15.04 -1.04 -1.04
CA ASP A 170 14.17 -1.99 -0.32
C ASP A 170 13.22 -1.31 0.67
N ASP A 171 13.53 -0.09 1.09
CA ASP A 171 12.68 0.71 1.97
C ASP A 171 11.58 1.40 1.17
N ASN A 172 10.46 1.68 1.83
CA ASN A 172 9.48 2.63 1.34
C ASN A 172 8.95 3.49 2.51
N GLY A 173 8.01 4.38 2.22
CA GLY A 173 7.40 5.23 3.23
C GLY A 173 6.05 5.76 2.80
N ILE A 174 5.27 6.19 3.78
CA ILE A 174 3.94 6.78 3.61
C ILE A 174 3.95 8.12 4.34
N LYS A 175 3.83 9.21 3.57
CA LYS A 175 3.86 10.59 4.08
C LYS A 175 2.52 11.24 3.84
N PHE A 176 1.97 11.88 4.86
CA PHE A 176 0.67 12.56 4.77
C PHE A 176 0.83 14.08 4.71
N PHE A 177 -0.03 14.69 3.91
CA PHE A 177 -0.23 16.13 3.80
C PHE A 177 -1.65 16.48 4.25
N GLY A 178 -1.79 17.59 4.97
CA GLY A 178 -3.10 18.20 5.21
C GLY A 178 -3.62 18.88 3.94
N SER A 179 -4.88 19.35 3.98
CA SER A 179 -5.52 20.04 2.86
C SER A 179 -4.78 21.28 2.34
N ASN A 180 -3.94 21.91 3.16
CA ASN A 180 -3.08 23.02 2.75
C ASN A 180 -1.75 22.58 2.09
N GLY A 181 -1.58 21.29 1.78
CA GLY A 181 -0.36 20.73 1.20
C GLY A 181 0.84 20.68 2.16
N SER A 182 0.68 21.10 3.41
CA SER A 182 1.74 21.00 4.43
C SER A 182 1.69 19.65 5.14
N LYS A 183 2.75 19.29 5.86
CA LYS A 183 2.82 18.03 6.60
C LYS A 183 1.62 17.89 7.54
N LEU A 184 1.00 16.70 7.57
CA LEU A 184 -0.13 16.42 8.46
C LEU A 184 0.22 16.73 9.92
N ALA A 185 -0.70 17.36 10.65
CA ALA A 185 -0.49 17.73 12.05
C ALA A 185 -0.19 16.50 12.93
N LEU A 186 0.67 16.67 13.94
CA LEU A 186 1.09 15.57 14.83
C LEU A 186 -0.11 14.92 15.53
N ALA A 187 -1.06 15.72 16.00
CA ALA A 187 -2.26 15.21 16.67
C ALA A 187 -3.07 14.26 15.77
N LEU A 188 -3.13 14.52 14.46
CA LEU A 188 -3.84 13.64 13.51
C LEU A 188 -3.05 12.36 13.25
N GLN A 189 -1.72 12.44 13.15
CA GLN A 189 -0.86 11.24 13.05
C GLN A 189 -1.05 10.33 14.27
N GLU A 190 -1.12 10.91 15.47
CA GLU A 190 -1.36 10.18 16.72
C GLU A 190 -2.75 9.54 16.77
N GLN A 191 -3.78 10.20 16.23
CA GLN A 191 -5.12 9.61 16.08
C GLN A 191 -5.12 8.41 15.14
N ILE A 192 -4.45 8.52 13.99
CA ILE A 192 -4.32 7.40 13.02
C ILE A 192 -3.62 6.22 13.69
N GLU A 193 -2.52 6.47 14.40
CA GLU A 193 -1.78 5.42 15.08
C GLU A 193 -2.56 4.77 16.24
N ALA A 194 -3.28 5.57 17.03
CA ALA A 194 -4.15 5.06 18.08
C ALA A 194 -5.24 4.15 17.48
N ALA A 195 -5.83 4.54 16.35
CA ALA A 195 -6.86 3.78 15.68
C ALA A 195 -6.34 2.46 15.10
N LEU A 196 -5.16 2.46 14.46
CA LEU A 196 -4.46 1.25 14.02
C LEU A 196 -4.20 0.24 15.16
N ARG A 197 -4.01 0.75 16.38
CA ARG A 197 -3.79 -0.06 17.59
C ARG A 197 -5.10 -0.45 18.30
N GLY A 198 -6.27 -0.20 17.70
CA GLY A 198 -7.57 -0.50 18.29
C GLY A 198 -7.96 0.40 19.45
N LYS A 199 -7.31 1.56 19.61
CA LYS A 199 -7.59 2.56 20.67
C LYS A 199 -8.34 3.77 20.12
N SER A 200 -9.08 3.61 19.03
CA SER A 200 -9.84 4.69 18.39
C SER A 200 -11.00 5.13 19.29
N THR A 201 -11.19 6.45 19.41
CA THR A 201 -12.43 7.05 19.94
C THR A 201 -13.43 7.40 18.84
N LEU A 202 -13.02 7.29 17.56
CA LEU A 202 -13.89 7.48 16.41
C LEU A 202 -14.74 6.22 16.26
N GLY A 203 -16.04 6.32 16.57
CA GLY A 203 -16.98 5.23 16.42
C GLY A 203 -17.11 4.82 14.95
N VAL A 204 -16.49 3.72 14.56
CA VAL A 204 -16.79 3.05 13.30
C VAL A 204 -18.14 2.39 13.48
N ASN A 205 -19.21 3.11 13.15
CA ASN A 205 -20.54 2.54 13.10
C ASN A 205 -20.64 1.72 11.81
N ASP A 206 -20.45 0.41 11.92
CA ASP A 206 -20.85 -0.53 10.88
C ASP A 206 -22.37 -0.43 10.71
N LYS A 207 -22.80 0.26 9.65
CA LYS A 207 -24.20 0.27 9.19
C LYS A 207 -24.30 -0.49 7.88
#